data_AF-A0A8T4AB52-F1
#
_entry.id   AF-A0A8T4AB52-F1
#
_cell.length_a   1.000
_cell.length_b   1.000
_cell.length_c   1.000
_cell.angle_alpha   90.00
_cell.angle_beta   90.00
_cell.angle_gamma   90.00
#
_symmetry.space_group_name_H-M   'P 1'
#
loop_
_entity.id
_entity.type
_entity.pdbx_description
1 polymer ?
#
loop_
_entity_poly.entity_id
_entity_poly.type
_entity_poly.pdbx_seq_one_letter_code
_entity_poly.pdbx_strand_id
1 'polypeptide(L)' 'MTLGEVVSKYPSAAVIMLKYGLHCAGCGAAAFETIEEGAKAHEMNEKTIEKMLDEMNKKIKKMMILKNIVFQNH' A
#
# COMPACT_ATOMS: atom_id res chain seq x y z
N MET A 1 -1.80 11.33 -0.14
CA MET A 1 -2.16 10.39 -1.21
C MET A 1 -3.32 9.56 -0.70
N THR A 2 -4.38 9.47 -1.48
CA THR A 2 -5.53 8.63 -1.14
C THR A 2 -5.15 7.17 -1.30
N LEU A 3 -5.94 6.30 -0.70
CA LEU A 3 -5.76 4.86 -0.81
C LEU A 3 -5.75 4.42 -2.29
N GLY A 4 -6.68 4.93 -3.09
CA GLY A 4 -6.78 4.66 -4.52
C GLY A 4 -5.56 5.14 -5.33
N GLU A 5 -5.01 6.31 -5.00
CA GLU A 5 -3.77 6.81 -5.62
C GLU A 5 -2.57 5.89 -5.30
N VAL A 6 -2.46 5.41 -4.06
CA VAL A 6 -1.38 4.50 -3.64
C VAL A 6 -1.46 3.19 -4.42
N VAL A 7 -2.64 2.59 -4.51
CA VAL A 7 -2.84 1.33 -5.24
C VAL A 7 -2.55 1.52 -6.74
N SER A 8 -2.99 2.63 -7.33
CA SER A 8 -2.74 2.94 -8.74
C SER A 8 -1.26 3.11 -9.04
N LYS A 9 -0.52 3.81 -8.16
CA LYS A 9 0.91 4.07 -8.33
C LYS A 9 1.78 2.87 -7.96
N TYR A 10 1.35 2.10 -6.95
CA TYR A 10 2.08 0.99 -6.39
C TYR A 10 1.16 -0.23 -6.22
N PRO A 11 0.85 -0.97 -7.31
CA PRO A 11 -0.04 -2.14 -7.23
C PRO A 11 0.39 -3.20 -6.20
N SER A 12 1.70 -3.30 -5.92
CA SER A 12 2.23 -4.17 -4.88
C SER A 12 1.80 -3.79 -3.46
N ALA A 13 1.47 -2.53 -3.21
CA ALA A 13 0.97 -2.07 -1.92
C ALA A 13 -0.41 -2.67 -1.61
N ALA A 14 -1.27 -2.86 -2.63
CA ALA A 14 -2.57 -3.50 -2.45
C ALA A 14 -2.45 -4.91 -1.86
N VAL A 15 -1.45 -5.68 -2.31
CA VAL A 15 -1.19 -7.04 -1.79
C VAL A 15 -0.83 -7.00 -0.30
N ILE A 16 -0.07 -6.00 0.13
CA ILE A 16 0.27 -5.84 1.55
C ILE A 16 -0.94 -5.37 2.35
N MET A 17 -1.71 -4.39 1.86
CA MET A 17 -2.94 -3.94 2.52
C MET A 17 -3.91 -5.11 2.75
N LEU A 18 -4.13 -5.94 1.73
CA LEU A 18 -4.94 -7.16 1.80
C LEU A 18 -4.44 -8.13 2.87
N LYS A 19 -3.12 -8.35 2.98
CA LYS A 19 -2.50 -9.20 4.01
C LYS A 19 -2.83 -8.72 5.44
N TYR A 20 -2.96 -7.41 5.63
CA TYR A 20 -3.30 -6.80 6.92
C TYR A 20 -4.81 -6.66 7.13
N GLY A 21 -5.64 -7.07 6.17
CA GLY A 21 -7.11 -7.00 6.25
C GLY A 21 -7.73 -5.71 5.72
N LEU A 22 -6.93 -4.83 5.10
CA LEU A 22 -7.41 -3.61 4.45
C LEU A 22 -7.76 -3.92 2.99
N HIS A 23 -9.05 -4.11 2.74
CA HIS A 23 -9.57 -4.41 1.41
C HIS A 23 -9.95 -3.11 0.72
N CYS A 24 -9.40 -2.89 -0.47
CA CYS A 24 -9.55 -1.64 -1.20
C CYS A 24 -10.26 -1.79 -2.55
N ALA A 25 -10.31 -3.00 -3.10
CA ALA A 25 -11.00 -3.28 -4.35
C ALA A 25 -12.52 -3.16 -4.17
N GLY A 26 -13.13 -2.16 -4.81
CA GLY A 26 -14.58 -1.95 -4.82
C GLY A 26 -15.14 -1.03 -3.73
N CYS A 27 -14.31 -0.52 -2.81
CA CYS A 27 -14.76 0.48 -1.84
C CYS A 27 -14.77 1.87 -2.49
N GLY A 28 -15.95 2.47 -2.68
CA GLY A 28 -16.08 3.83 -3.23
C GLY A 28 -15.37 4.90 -2.38
N ALA A 29 -15.11 4.62 -1.09
CA ALA A 29 -14.40 5.51 -0.19
C ALA A 29 -12.89 5.58 -0.47
N ALA A 30 -12.30 4.55 -1.12
CA ALA A 30 -10.86 4.48 -1.40
C ALA A 30 -10.35 5.65 -2.25
N ALA A 31 -11.23 6.29 -3.02
CA ALA A 31 -10.93 7.47 -3.81
C ALA A 31 -10.74 8.75 -2.98
N PHE A 32 -11.23 8.77 -1.74
CA PHE A 32 -11.30 9.96 -0.89
C PHE A 32 -10.57 9.80 0.45
N GLU A 33 -10.42 8.57 0.95
CA GLU A 33 -9.77 8.30 2.23
C GLU A 33 -8.26 8.11 2.13
N THR A 34 -7.55 8.42 3.20
CA THR A 34 -6.16 8.01 3.42
C THR A 34 -6.06 6.55 3.85
N ILE A 35 -4.86 5.98 3.77
CA ILE A 35 -4.60 4.61 4.27
C ILE A 35 -4.88 4.49 5.77
N GLU A 36 -4.54 5.52 6.55
CA GLU A 36 -4.72 5.51 7.99
C GLU A 36 -6.21 5.58 8.38
N GLU A 37 -7.00 6.42 7.70
CA GLU A 37 -8.45 6.51 7.91
C GLU A 37 -9.13 5.18 7.57
N GLY A 38 -8.82 4.60 6.41
CA GLY A 38 -9.35 3.29 6.02
C GLY A 38 -8.93 2.18 6.98
N ALA A 39 -7.67 2.17 7.43
CA ALA A 39 -7.21 1.19 8.42
C ALA A 39 -7.93 1.34 9.76
N LYS A 40 -8.17 2.56 10.24
CA LYS A 40 -8.93 2.82 11.47
C LYS A 40 -10.41 2.44 11.34
N ALA A 41 -11.03 2.67 10.17
CA ALA A 41 -12.39 2.21 9.89
C ALA A 41 -12.52 0.68 9.90
N HIS A 42 -11.41 -0.03 9.67
CA HIS A 42 -11.27 -1.47 9.80
C HIS A 42 -10.67 -1.91 11.16
N GLU A 43 -10.80 -1.07 12.19
CA GLU A 43 -10.43 -1.35 13.59
C GLU A 43 -8.95 -1.72 13.80
N MET A 44 -8.06 -1.30 12.89
CA MET A 44 -6.63 -1.51 13.04
C MET A 44 -6.05 -0.55 14.08
N ASN A 45 -5.29 -1.09 15.03
CA ASN A 45 -4.52 -0.28 15.96
C ASN A 45 -3.27 0.34 15.29
N GLU A 46 -2.73 1.40 15.89
CA GLU A 46 -1.57 2.15 15.39
C GLU A 46 -0.37 1.23 15.07
N LYS A 47 -0.06 0.28 15.95
CA LYS A 47 1.04 -0.68 15.75
C LYS A 47 0.86 -1.55 14.51
N THR A 48 -0.38 -1.88 14.17
CA THR A 48 -0.71 -2.67 12.97
C THR A 48 -0.56 -1.81 11.72
N ILE A 49 -1.01 -0.56 11.78
CA ILE A 49 -0.87 0.43 10.71
C ILE A 49 0.61 0.69 10.41
N GLU A 50 1.42 0.95 11.43
CA GLU A 50 2.87 1.17 11.30
C GLU A 50 3.58 0.00 10.61
N LYS A 51 3.27 -1.23 11.04
CA LYS A 51 3.85 -2.44 10.44
C LYS A 51 3.46 -2.60 8.97
N MET A 52 2.19 -2.33 8.64
CA MET A 52 1.70 -2.39 7.27
C MET A 52 2.44 -1.38 6.39
N LEU A 53 2.57 -0.13 6.86
CA LEU A 53 3.27 0.93 6.13
C LEU A 53 4.76 0.64 5.95
N ASP A 54 5.43 0.12 6.96
CA ASP A 54 6.84 -0.29 6.87
C ASP A 54 7.04 -1.43 5.85
N GLU A 55 6.19 -2.46 5.87
CA GLU A 55 6.24 -3.56 4.89
C GLU A 55 5.98 -3.05 3.46
N MET A 56 5.00 -2.16 3.28
CA MET A 56 4.73 -1.50 2.00
C MET A 56 5.95 -0.73 1.48
N ASN A 57 6.54 0.12 2.32
CA ASN A 57 7.70 0.92 1.95
C ASN A 57 8.91 0.05 1.56
N LYS A 58 9.17 -1.01 2.33
CA LYS A 58 10.23 -1.99 2.02
C LYS A 58 9.98 -2.68 0.68
N LYS A 59 8.74 -3.11 0.42
CA LYS A 59 8.37 -3.78 -0.84
C LYS A 59 8.53 -2.84 -2.04
N ILE A 60 8.05 -1.60 -1.93
CA ILE A 60 8.16 -0.57 -2.97
C ILE A 60 9.64 -0.28 -3.28
N LYS A 61 10.44 -0.03 -2.24
CA LYS A 61 11.89 0.23 -2.40
C LYS A 61 12.60 -0.95 -3.08
N LYS A 62 12.30 -2.18 -2.66
CA LYS A 62 12.86 -3.39 -3.28
C LYS A 62 12.48 -3.49 -4.77
N MET A 63 11.23 -3.20 -5.12
CA MET A 63 10.78 -3.21 -6.51
C MET A 63 11.42 -2.11 -7.35
N MET A 64 11.64 -0.92 -6.80
CA MET A 64 12.37 0.15 -7.49
C MET A 64 13.82 -0.25 -7.79
N ILE A 65 14.51 -0.86 -6.81
CA ILE A 65 15.87 -1.38 -7.01
C ILE A 65 15.88 -2.46 -8.09
N LEU A 66 14.94 -3.40 -8.05
CA LEU A 66 14.84 -4.46 -9.07
C LEU A 66 14.54 -3.88 -10.46
N LYS A 67 13.64 -2.89 -10.57
CA LYS A 67 13.40 -2.19 -11.84
C LYS A 67 14.68 -1.55 -12.37
N ASN A 68 15.42 -0.83 -11.52
CA ASN A 68 16.68 -0.24 -11.94
C ASN A 68 17.65 -1.32 -12.45
N ILE A 69 17.86 -2.42 -11.72
CA ILE A 69 18.75 -3.50 -12.16
C ILE A 69 18.29 -4.12 -13.49
N VAL A 70 16.99 -4.38 -13.64
CA VAL A 70 16.43 -5.02 -14.84
C VAL A 70 16.51 -4.11 -16.06
N PHE A 71 16.33 -2.80 -15.89
CA PHE A 71 16.28 -1.83 -16.99
C PHE A 71 17.61 -1.08 -17.25
N GLN A 72 18.65 -1.24 -16.41
CA GLN A 72 19.99 -0.63 -16.61
C GLN A 72 20.96 -1.51 -17.42
N ASN A 73 20.52 -2.64 -17.98
CA ASN A 73 21.35 -3.54 -18.81
C ASN A 73 21.13 -3.35 -20.33
N HIS A 74 20.70 -2.17 -20.77
CA HIS A 74 20.62 -1.76 -22.17
C HIS A 74 21.30 -0.41 -22.39
#